data_AF-A0A328PNC8-F1
#
_entry.id   AF-A0A328PNC8-F1
#
_cell.length_a   1.000
_cell.length_b   1.000
_cell.length_c   1.000
_cell.angle_alpha   90.00
_cell.angle_beta   90.00
_cell.angle_gamma   90.00
#
_symmetry.space_group_name_H-M   'P 1'
#
loop_
_entity.id
_entity.type
_entity.pdbx_description
1 polymer ?
#
loop_
_entity_poly.entity_id
_entity_poly.type
_entity_poly.pdbx_seq_one_letter_code
_entity_poly.pdbx_strand_id
1 'polypeptide(L)'
;MKRFDLRSFSYLNMVIYFAVIVLSNIFVGLLIGYLIYKFTGQQIWMVILMFLGIVSGLYSGIKELLREVEKHERAEKEAKRDRDKNSNNNGD
;
A
#
# COMPACT_ATOMS: atom_id res chain seq x y z
N MET A 1 -9.52 -30.97 -4.63
CA MET A 1 -9.95 -29.56 -4.81
C MET A 1 -9.06 -28.68 -3.96
N LYS A 2 -8.21 -27.84 -4.57
CA LYS A 2 -7.30 -26.93 -3.85
C LYS A 2 -8.16 -25.93 -3.07
N ARG A 3 -8.10 -25.99 -1.74
CA ARG A 3 -8.80 -25.01 -0.89
C ARG A 3 -8.06 -23.69 -1.05
N PHE A 4 -8.72 -22.74 -1.69
CA PHE A 4 -8.24 -21.38 -1.84
C PHE A 4 -8.04 -20.78 -0.44
N ASP A 5 -6.78 -20.53 -0.09
CA ASP A 5 -6.41 -19.96 1.20
C ASP A 5 -6.72 -18.45 1.14
N LEU A 6 -7.84 -18.07 1.74
CA LEU A 6 -8.33 -16.69 1.81
C LEU A 6 -7.28 -15.73 2.38
N ARG A 7 -6.34 -16.24 3.18
CA ARG A 7 -5.24 -15.47 3.75
C ARG A 7 -4.24 -15.05 2.67
N SER A 8 -3.94 -15.92 1.71
CA SER A 8 -3.05 -15.61 0.58
C SER A 8 -3.62 -14.54 -0.35
N PHE A 9 -4.95 -14.46 -0.50
CA PHE A 9 -5.59 -13.41 -1.30
C PHE A 9 -5.45 -12.02 -0.67
N SER A 10 -5.51 -11.93 0.67
CA SER A 10 -5.36 -10.65 1.37
C SER A 10 -3.94 -10.09 1.23
N TYR A 11 -2.91 -10.94 1.37
CA TYR A 11 -1.52 -10.52 1.14
C TYR A 11 -1.27 -10.13 -0.32
N LEU A 12 -1.87 -10.85 -1.27
CA LEU A 12 -1.74 -10.54 -2.69
C LEU A 12 -2.36 -9.18 -3.03
N ASN A 13 -3.52 -8.87 -2.45
CA ASN A 13 -4.17 -7.58 -2.64
C ASN A 13 -3.31 -6.42 -2.14
N MET A 14 -2.71 -6.54 -0.95
CA MET A 14 -1.77 -5.54 -0.43
C MET A 14 -0.59 -5.30 -1.38
N VAL A 15 0.04 -6.38 -1.87
CA VAL A 15 1.19 -6.28 -2.77
C VAL A 15 0.79 -5.62 -4.09
N ILE A 16 -0.41 -5.92 -4.62
CA ILE A 16 -0.95 -5.28 -5.82
C ILE A 16 -1.18 -3.78 -5.56
N TYR A 17 -1.81 -3.41 -4.45
CA TYR A 17 -2.03 -2.00 -4.09
C TYR A 17 -0.72 -1.24 -3.95
N PHE A 18 0.28 -1.81 -3.28
CA PHE A 18 1.62 -1.25 -3.19
C PHE A 18 2.25 -1.04 -4.56
N ALA A 19 2.21 -2.07 -5.41
CA ALA A 19 2.76 -2.01 -6.76
C ALA A 19 2.09 -0.91 -7.59
N VAL A 20 0.76 -0.78 -7.52
CA VAL A 20 0.00 0.27 -8.20
C VAL A 20 0.41 1.66 -7.70
N ILE A 21 0.55 1.87 -6.38
CA ILE A 21 0.95 3.16 -5.80
C ILE A 21 2.36 3.55 -6.26
N VAL A 22 3.31 2.62 -6.19
CA VAL A 22 4.71 2.86 -6.58
C VAL A 22 4.80 3.15 -8.08
N LEU A 23 4.20 2.30 -8.92
CA LEU A 23 4.20 2.47 -10.37
C LEU A 23 3.50 3.77 -10.80
N SER A 24 2.40 4.14 -10.15
CA SER A 24 1.70 5.40 -10.42
C SER A 24 2.58 6.61 -10.10
N ASN A 25 3.28 6.61 -8.97
CA ASN A 25 4.18 7.71 -8.61
C ASN A 25 5.40 7.80 -9.56
N ILE A 26 5.97 6.66 -9.95
CA ILE A 26 7.05 6.63 -10.95
C ILE A 26 6.55 7.18 -12.28
N PHE A 27 5.37 6.76 -12.72
CA PHE A 27 4.75 7.24 -13.96
C PHE A 27 4.52 8.75 -13.93
N VAL A 28 3.96 9.28 -12.83
CA VAL A 28 3.76 10.73 -12.65
C VAL A 28 5.09 11.49 -12.63
N GLY A 29 6.10 10.98 -11.93
CA GLY A 29 7.44 11.58 -11.90
C GLY A 29 8.11 11.62 -13.27
N LEU A 30 7.98 10.56 -14.06
CA LEU A 30 8.46 10.50 -15.44
C LEU A 30 7.68 11.45 -16.36
N LEU A 31 6.35 11.49 -16.25
CA LEU A 31 5.50 12.34 -17.08
C LEU A 31 5.79 13.83 -16.85
N ILE A 32 5.84 14.24 -15.58
CA ILE A 32 6.18 15.62 -15.19
C ILE A 32 7.63 15.95 -15.56
N GLY A 33 8.56 15.01 -15.33
CA GLY A 33 9.97 15.16 -15.71
C GLY A 33 10.16 15.36 -17.22
N TYR A 34 9.43 14.60 -18.04
CA TYR A 34 9.43 14.75 -19.50
C TYR A 34 8.84 16.08 -19.94
N LEU A 35 7.72 16.51 -19.34
CA LEU A 35 7.09 17.78 -19.66
C LEU A 35 8.01 18.95 -19.35
N ILE A 36 8.66 18.95 -18.19
CA ILE A 36 9.62 20.00 -17.80
C ILE A 36 10.86 19.96 -18.67
N TYR A 37 11.36 18.78 -19.03
CA TYR A 37 12.47 18.66 -19.99
C TYR A 37 12.13 19.34 -21.33
N LYS A 38 10.91 19.17 -21.83
CA LYS A 38 10.45 19.82 -23.06
C LYS A 38 10.42 21.34 -22.97
N PHE A 39 10.12 21.90 -21.80
CA PHE A 39 10.05 23.35 -21.59
C PHE A 39 11.40 24.00 -21.27
N THR A 40 12.24 23.34 -20.46
CA THR A 40 13.46 23.95 -19.90
C THR A 40 14.73 23.49 -20.60
N GLY A 41 14.70 22.35 -21.32
CA GLY A 41 15.87 21.75 -21.97
C GLY A 41 16.94 21.19 -21.00
N GLN A 42 16.73 21.36 -19.70
CA GLN A 42 17.65 20.98 -18.62
C GLN A 42 17.34 19.56 -18.13
N GLN A 43 18.24 18.62 -18.39
CA GLN A 43 18.10 17.21 -17.95
C GLN A 43 18.11 17.04 -16.42
N ILE A 44 18.68 18.01 -15.69
CA ILE A 44 18.78 17.97 -14.22
C ILE A 44 17.41 17.87 -13.54
N TRP A 45 16.40 18.54 -14.10
CA TRP A 45 15.05 18.55 -13.55
C TRP A 45 14.37 17.19 -13.68
N MET A 46 14.60 16.50 -14.79
CA MET A 46 14.06 15.16 -15.02
C MET A 46 14.64 14.17 -13.99
N VAL A 47 15.94 14.23 -13.72
CA VAL A 47 16.60 13.34 -12.75
C VAL A 47 16.11 13.60 -11.33
N ILE A 48 16.01 14.87 -10.91
CA ILE A 48 15.53 15.24 -9.57
C ILE A 48 14.07 14.80 -9.38
N LEU A 49 13.20 15.04 -10.36
CA LEU A 49 11.79 14.67 -10.28
C LEU A 49 11.57 13.16 -10.34
N MET A 50 12.40 12.44 -11.10
CA MET A 50 12.38 10.98 -11.11
C MET A 50 12.75 10.43 -9.73
N PHE A 51 13.84 10.93 -9.13
CA PHE A 51 14.24 10.54 -7.77
C PHE A 51 13.15 10.88 -6.75
N LEU A 52 12.56 12.08 -6.84
CA LEU A 52 11.47 12.50 -5.96
C LEU A 52 10.24 11.61 -6.12
N GLY A 53 9.87 11.26 -7.36
CA GLY A 53 8.76 10.36 -7.66
C GLY A 53 8.97 8.95 -7.11
N ILE A 54 10.18 8.40 -7.25
CA ILE A 54 10.54 7.09 -6.70
C ILE A 54 10.48 7.10 -5.16
N VAL A 55 11.11 8.08 -4.52
CA VAL A 55 11.15 8.19 -3.05
C VAL A 55 9.76 8.42 -2.48
N SER A 56 8.96 9.31 -3.09
CA SER A 56 7.58 9.57 -2.71
C SER A 56 6.69 8.33 -2.88
N GLY A 57 6.83 7.62 -4.01
CA GLY A 57 6.09 6.41 -4.30
C GLY A 57 6.40 5.28 -3.31
N LEU A 58 7.68 5.07 -2.98
CA LEU A 58 8.11 4.10 -1.98
C LEU A 58 7.60 4.47 -0.59
N TYR A 59 7.76 5.72 -0.15
CA TYR A 59 7.28 6.16 1.16
C TYR A 59 5.76 6.00 1.30
N SER A 60 5.01 6.41 0.27
CA SER A 60 3.54 6.30 0.25
C SER A 60 3.11 4.84 0.21
N GLY A 61 3.73 4.01 -0.62
CA GLY A 61 3.44 2.58 -0.69
C GLY A 61 3.71 1.86 0.64
N ILE A 62 4.88 2.10 1.25
CA ILE A 62 5.24 1.47 2.54
C ILE A 62 4.28 1.93 3.64
N LYS A 63 3.95 3.22 3.68
CA LYS A 63 2.99 3.77 4.65
C LYS A 63 1.60 3.13 4.51
N GLU A 64 1.15 2.91 3.27
CA GLU A 64 -0.15 2.29 3.02
C GLU A 64 -0.15 0.81 3.47
N LEU A 65 0.93 0.07 3.19
CA LEU A 65 1.11 -1.29 3.66
C LEU A 65 1.06 -1.38 5.19
N LEU A 66 1.80 -0.51 5.89
CA LEU A 66 1.81 -0.48 7.36
C LEU A 66 0.41 -0.19 7.93
N ARG A 67 -0.32 0.75 7.32
CA ARG A 67 -1.67 1.13 7.73
C ARG A 67 -2.67 -0.01 7.55
N GLU A 68 -2.57 -0.75 6.45
CA GLU A 68 -3.47 -1.87 6.17
C GLU A 68 -3.18 -3.05 7.11
N VAL A 69 -1.90 -3.34 7.41
CA VAL A 69 -1.52 -4.35 8.40
C VAL A 69 -2.04 -4.00 9.79
N GLU A 70 -1.88 -2.76 10.22
CA GLU A 70 -2.38 -2.30 11.52
C GLU A 70 -3.91 -2.41 11.61
N LYS A 71 -4.62 -2.09 10.52
CA LYS A 71 -6.09 -2.19 10.45
C LYS A 71 -6.55 -3.64 10.54
N HIS A 72 -5.85 -4.57 9.89
CA HIS A 72 -6.12 -6.00 9.99
C HIS A 72 -5.86 -6.53 11.41
N GLU A 73 -4.78 -6.11 12.07
CA GLU A 73 -4.45 -6.54 13.43
C GLU A 73 -5.48 -6.03 14.46
N ARG A 74 -5.94 -4.78 14.32
CA ARG A 74 -6.99 -4.21 15.18
C ARG A 74 -8.32 -4.94 15.02
N ALA A 75 -8.73 -5.22 13.77
CA ALA A 75 -9.96 -5.95 13.49
C ALA A 75 -9.93 -7.39 14.05
N GLU A 76 -8.77 -8.06 14.02
CA GLU A 76 -8.61 -9.39 14.61
C GLU A 76 -8.70 -9.36 16.14
N LYS A 77 -8.11 -8.35 16.79
CA LYS A 77 -8.20 -8.17 18.25
C LYS A 77 -9.61 -7.85 18.73
N GLU A 78 -10.36 -7.03 17.99
CA GLU A 78 -11.77 -6.74 18.28
C GLU A 78 -12.64 -7.99 18.11
N ALA A 79 -12.46 -8.74 17.02
CA ALA A 79 -13.19 -9.98 16.77
C ALA A 79 -12.91 -11.07 17.82
N LYS A 80 -11.72 -11.10 18.43
CA LYS A 80 -11.42 -12.00 19.56
C LYS A 80 -12.12 -11.58 20.84
N ARG A 81 -12.14 -10.29 21.16
CA ARG A 81 -12.82 -9.76 22.36
C ARG A 81 -14.32 -10.01 22.33
N ASP A 82 -14.95 -9.89 21.16
CA ASP A 82 -16.39 -10.16 21.04
C ASP A 82 -16.73 -11.65 21.20
N ARG A 83 -15.85 -12.58 20.78
CA ARG A 83 -16.05 -14.02 21.02
C ARG A 83 -15.94 -14.40 22.49
N ASP A 84 -14.94 -13.89 23.20
CA ASP A 84 -14.75 -14.19 24.63
C ASP A 84 -15.92 -13.65 25.47
N LYS A 85 -16.45 -12.46 25.11
CA LYS A 85 -17.61 -11.87 25.80
C LYS A 85 -18.90 -12.70 25.60
N ASN A 86 -19.08 -13.27 24.42
CA ASN A 86 -20.26 -14.08 24.11
C ASN A 86 -20.19 -15.49 24.72
N SER A 87 -18.98 -16.06 24.88
CA SER A 87 -18.81 -17.36 25.54
C SER A 87 -19.09 -17.31 27.04
N ASN A 88 -18.86 -16.15 27.69
CA ASN A 88 -19.06 -16.00 29.13
C ASN A 88 -20.54 -15.77 29.52
N ASN A 89 -21.40 -15.40 28.57
CA ASN A 89 -22.83 -15.17 28.81
C ASN A 89 -23.71 -16.42 28.62
N ASN A 90 -23.17 -17.51 28.08
CA ASN A 90 -23.89 -18.78 27.86
C ASN A 90 -23.51 -19.85 28.91
N GLY A 91 -22.81 -19.47 29.97
CA GLY A 91 -22.30 -20.37 31.01
C GLY A 91 -23.02 -20.31 32.35
N ASP A 92 -24.06 -19.48 32.49
CA ASP A 92 -24.92 -19.38 33.69
C ASP A 92 -26.30 -20.03 33.46
#